data_AF-A0A959YEX5-F1
#
_entry.id   AF-A0A959YEX5-F1
#
_cell.length_a   1.000
_cell.length_b   1.000
_cell.length_c   1.000
_cell.angle_alpha   90.00
_cell.angle_beta   90.00
_cell.angle_gamma   90.00
#
_symmetry.space_group_name_H-M   'P 1'
#
loop_
_entity.id
_entity.type
_entity.pdbx_description
1 polymer ?
#
loop_
_entity_poly.entity_id
_entity_poly.type
_entity_poly.pdbx_seq_one_letter_code
_entity_poly.pdbx_strand_id
1 'polypeptide(L)'
;MHAFPMLLAVPCLLTCARLQAQKGSLFTGAEPLDTCGVELPLTYAAKDAERIAQAARFLEDVELVYLTFDRKASAATYRRVYVLVEGSKDGAPIVYLESADDHLKMGGKRTAEFPKYNARTQRFYEADRFDARMEAHPELMEVVREE
;
A
#
# COMPACT_ATOMS: atom_id res chain seq x y z
N MET A 1 18.23 -49.95 21.36
CA MET A 1 19.04 -48.90 20.69
C MET A 1 18.32 -48.47 19.42
N HIS A 2 18.31 -47.17 19.15
CA HIS A 2 17.69 -46.45 18.03
C HIS A 2 16.19 -46.19 18.18
N ALA A 3 15.60 -45.03 17.85
CA ALA A 3 16.01 -43.61 17.79
C ALA A 3 14.73 -42.82 17.41
N PHE A 4 14.79 -41.50 17.59
CA PHE A 4 13.99 -40.42 16.97
C PHE A 4 12.68 -39.96 17.63
N PRO A 5 12.66 -38.73 18.19
CA PRO A 5 11.43 -37.96 18.37
C PRO A 5 11.04 -37.35 17.02
N MET A 6 9.82 -37.63 16.56
CA MET A 6 9.27 -37.04 15.34
C MET A 6 8.75 -35.64 15.68
N LEU A 7 9.60 -34.63 15.51
CA LEU A 7 9.18 -33.24 15.35
C LEU A 7 8.34 -33.15 14.07
N LEU A 8 7.02 -33.13 14.21
CA LEU A 8 6.15 -32.73 13.12
C LEU A 8 6.08 -31.20 13.10
N ALA A 9 6.78 -30.66 12.10
CA ALA A 9 6.79 -29.27 11.71
C ALA A 9 5.35 -28.74 11.61
N VAL A 10 5.12 -27.60 12.29
CA VAL A 10 3.96 -26.76 12.07
C VAL A 10 4.06 -26.24 10.64
N PRO A 11 3.13 -26.59 9.72
CA PRO A 11 3.10 -25.95 8.42
C PRO A 11 2.69 -24.50 8.66
N CYS A 12 3.69 -23.63 8.55
CA CYS A 12 3.58 -22.19 8.50
C CYS A 12 2.77 -21.85 7.23
N LEU A 13 1.43 -21.92 7.33
CA LEU A 13 0.50 -21.38 6.35
C LEU A 13 0.50 -19.84 6.47
N LEU A 14 1.67 -19.22 6.30
CA LEU A 14 1.79 -17.78 6.16
C LEU A 14 1.49 -17.40 4.71
N THR A 15 0.28 -16.87 4.53
CA THR A 15 -0.01 -15.68 3.73
C THR A 15 0.52 -15.66 2.29
N CYS A 16 -0.23 -16.28 1.38
CA CYS A 16 -0.40 -15.69 0.05
C CYS A 16 -1.66 -14.81 0.06
N ALA A 17 -1.59 -13.66 0.74
CA ALA A 17 -2.44 -12.54 0.35
C ALA A 17 -2.13 -12.29 -1.13
N ARG A 18 -3.09 -12.58 -2.00
CA ARG A 18 -2.94 -12.34 -3.44
C ARG A 18 -2.74 -10.84 -3.63
N LEU A 19 -1.49 -10.42 -3.84
CA LEU A 19 -1.22 -9.20 -4.60
C LEU A 19 -1.91 -9.38 -5.95
N GLN A 20 -3.09 -8.78 -6.10
CA GLN A 20 -3.68 -8.62 -7.42
C GLN A 20 -2.81 -7.58 -8.12
N ALA A 21 -1.92 -8.06 -8.99
CA ALA A 21 -1.14 -7.21 -9.88
C ALA A 21 -2.10 -6.28 -10.63
N GLN A 22 -1.97 -4.97 -10.41
CA GLN A 22 -2.82 -4.00 -11.05
C GLN A 22 -2.51 -3.92 -12.55
N LYS A 23 -3.53 -3.70 -13.38
CA LYS A 23 -3.35 -3.62 -14.83
C LYS A 23 -2.60 -2.35 -15.23
N GLY A 24 -1.34 -2.54 -15.64
CA GLY A 24 -0.54 -1.60 -16.42
C GLY A 24 0.28 -0.60 -15.61
N SER A 25 1.50 -0.37 -16.10
CA SER A 25 2.49 0.59 -15.61
C SER A 25 1.89 1.99 -15.46
N LEU A 26 2.20 2.66 -14.34
CA LEU A 26 1.72 4.03 -14.10
C LEU A 26 2.37 5.05 -15.04
N PHE A 27 3.62 4.80 -15.42
CA PHE A 27 4.42 5.58 -16.36
C PHE A 27 5.38 4.63 -17.10
N THR A 28 5.99 5.11 -18.19
CA THR A 28 6.95 4.33 -18.98
C THR A 28 8.17 3.97 -18.13
N GLY A 29 8.51 2.68 -18.04
CA GLY A 29 9.63 2.21 -17.22
C GLY A 29 9.23 1.77 -15.81
N ALA A 30 7.94 1.90 -15.42
CA ALA A 30 7.46 1.48 -14.10
C ALA A 30 7.16 -0.03 -13.99
N GLU A 31 7.41 -0.82 -15.02
CA GLU A 31 7.13 -2.26 -15.05
C GLU A 31 7.69 -3.03 -13.84
N PRO A 32 8.88 -2.71 -13.30
CA PRO A 32 9.38 -3.39 -12.10
C PRO A 32 8.47 -3.22 -10.86
N LEU A 33 7.77 -2.09 -10.77
CA LEU A 33 6.88 -1.74 -9.65
C LEU A 33 5.50 -2.42 -9.76
N ASP A 34 5.07 -2.85 -10.95
CA ASP A 34 3.74 -3.44 -11.16
C ASP A 34 3.51 -4.71 -10.31
N THR A 35 4.59 -5.41 -9.98
CA THR A 35 4.55 -6.64 -9.18
C THR A 35 4.38 -6.42 -7.69
N CYS A 36 4.58 -5.19 -7.18
CA CYS A 36 4.41 -4.83 -5.78
C CYS A 36 3.17 -3.95 -5.51
N GLY A 37 2.35 -3.72 -6.55
CA GLY A 37 1.14 -2.93 -6.44
C GLY A 37 0.13 -3.51 -5.44
N VAL A 38 -0.40 -2.65 -4.59
CA VAL A 38 -1.47 -2.95 -3.64
C VAL A 38 -2.77 -2.35 -4.17
N GLU A 39 -3.81 -3.18 -4.32
CA GLU A 39 -5.15 -2.72 -4.65
C GLU A 39 -5.89 -2.27 -3.40
N LEU A 40 -5.82 -0.97 -3.14
CA LEU A 40 -6.68 -0.30 -2.18
C LEU A 40 -7.77 0.46 -2.93
N PRO A 41 -9.00 -0.06 -3.00
CA PRO A 41 -10.11 0.62 -3.67
C PRO A 41 -10.56 1.82 -2.82
N LEU A 42 -9.81 2.92 -2.83
CA LEU A 42 -10.20 4.18 -2.17
C LEU A 42 -11.27 4.96 -2.96
N THR A 43 -12.24 4.25 -3.55
CA THR A 43 -13.30 4.87 -4.33
C THR A 43 -14.49 5.19 -3.45
N TYR A 44 -14.98 6.43 -3.54
CA TYR A 44 -16.19 6.95 -2.87
C TYR A 44 -17.51 6.23 -3.21
N ALA A 45 -17.47 5.13 -3.96
CA ALA A 45 -18.67 4.42 -4.35
C ALA A 45 -19.21 3.63 -3.14
N ALA A 46 -20.31 4.11 -2.57
CA ALA A 46 -21.06 3.45 -1.50
C ALA A 46 -21.43 1.97 -1.81
N LYS A 47 -21.34 1.56 -3.08
CA LYS A 47 -21.63 0.19 -3.53
C LYS A 47 -20.60 -0.85 -3.10
N ASP A 48 -19.39 -0.44 -2.71
CA ASP A 48 -18.30 -1.35 -2.34
C ASP A 48 -17.74 -1.10 -0.93
N ALA A 49 -18.46 -0.33 -0.09
CA ALA A 49 -17.97 0.11 1.22
C ALA A 49 -17.46 -1.03 2.11
N GLU A 50 -18.11 -2.20 2.11
CA GLU A 50 -17.69 -3.37 2.87
C GLU A 50 -16.37 -3.98 2.36
N ARG A 51 -16.22 -4.09 1.03
CA ARG A 51 -14.99 -4.56 0.40
C ARG A 51 -13.83 -3.61 0.66
N ILE A 52 -14.09 -2.31 0.62
CA ILE A 52 -13.11 -1.26 0.92
C ILE A 52 -12.66 -1.35 2.38
N ALA A 53 -13.61 -1.47 3.30
CA ALA A 53 -13.32 -1.64 4.72
C ALA A 53 -12.49 -2.88 5.00
N GLN A 54 -12.83 -3.99 4.35
CA GLN A 54 -12.11 -5.25 4.53
C GLN A 54 -10.68 -5.15 4.00
N ALA A 55 -10.48 -4.60 2.79
CA ALA A 55 -9.16 -4.37 2.23
C ALA A 55 -8.33 -3.41 3.10
N ALA A 56 -8.94 -2.33 3.60
CA ALA A 56 -8.28 -1.37 4.47
C ALA A 56 -7.88 -1.97 5.83
N ARG A 57 -8.73 -2.80 6.44
CA ARG A 57 -8.40 -3.55 7.68
C ARG A 57 -7.23 -4.51 7.51
N PHE A 58 -7.07 -5.11 6.32
CA PHE A 58 -5.90 -5.96 6.04
C PHE A 58 -4.59 -5.17 5.92
N LEU A 59 -4.66 -3.84 5.77
CA LEU A 59 -3.53 -2.95 5.54
C LEU A 59 -3.33 -1.94 6.67
N GLU A 60 -4.07 -2.05 7.78
CA GLU A 60 -4.06 -1.07 8.87
C GLU A 60 -2.67 -0.95 9.53
N ASP A 61 -1.96 -2.08 9.65
CA ASP A 61 -0.60 -2.17 10.19
C ASP A 61 0.48 -2.35 9.11
N VAL A 62 0.15 -2.08 7.85
CA VAL A 62 1.07 -2.24 6.72
C VAL A 62 1.53 -0.87 6.25
N GLU A 63 2.84 -0.64 6.28
CA GLU A 63 3.41 0.56 5.68
C GLU A 63 3.30 0.48 4.16
N LEU A 64 2.67 1.51 3.58
CA LEU A 64 2.48 1.64 2.15
C LEU A 64 3.26 2.82 1.61
N VAL A 65 3.67 2.70 0.36
CA VAL A 65 4.14 3.81 -0.45
C VAL A 65 2.97 4.30 -1.31
N TYR A 66 2.60 5.56 -1.12
CA TYR A 66 1.65 6.26 -1.97
C TYR A 66 2.40 7.07 -3.02
N LEU A 67 2.32 6.61 -4.27
CA LEU A 67 3.02 7.22 -5.40
C LEU A 67 2.04 7.99 -6.28
N THR A 68 2.43 9.23 -6.62
CA THR A 68 1.67 10.13 -7.50
C THR A 68 2.53 10.49 -8.71
N PHE A 69 2.01 10.25 -9.91
CA PHE A 69 2.65 10.59 -11.18
C PHE A 69 2.06 11.88 -11.78
N ASP A 70 2.90 12.89 -11.94
CA ASP A 70 2.56 14.08 -12.73
C ASP A 70 2.91 13.84 -14.21
N ARG A 71 1.86 13.65 -15.00
CA ARG A 71 1.95 13.46 -16.45
C ARG A 71 2.56 14.64 -17.20
N LYS A 72 2.44 15.86 -16.67
CA LYS A 72 3.01 17.07 -17.31
C LYS A 72 4.51 17.16 -17.07
N ALA A 73 4.93 16.91 -15.83
CA ALA A 73 6.33 16.93 -15.45
C ALA A 73 7.07 15.63 -15.86
N SER A 74 6.33 14.56 -16.21
CA SER A 74 6.88 13.22 -16.40
C SER A 74 7.72 12.76 -15.20
N ALA A 75 7.25 13.11 -13.99
CA ALA A 75 7.90 12.84 -12.73
C ALA A 75 6.90 12.20 -11.76
N ALA A 76 7.39 11.35 -10.88
CA ALA A 76 6.61 10.75 -9.82
C ALA A 76 7.17 11.19 -8.46
N THR A 77 6.28 11.51 -7.54
CA THR A 77 6.60 11.67 -6.12
C THR A 77 5.99 10.54 -5.31
N TYR A 78 6.64 10.15 -4.22
CA TYR A 78 6.09 9.18 -3.30
C TYR A 78 6.25 9.63 -1.85
N ARG A 79 5.35 9.16 -1.01
CA ARG A 79 5.41 9.32 0.45
C ARG A 79 4.96 8.04 1.14
N ARG A 80 5.46 7.81 2.35
CA ARG A 80 5.12 6.65 3.18
C ARG A 80 3.86 6.94 3.99
N VAL A 81 2.93 6.00 3.99
CA VAL A 81 1.61 6.15 4.60
C VAL A 81 1.15 4.86 5.28
N TYR A 82 0.29 5.01 6.28
CA TYR A 82 -0.51 3.94 6.88
C TYR A 82 -1.99 4.16 6.55
N VAL A 83 -2.74 3.06 6.47
CA VAL A 83 -4.19 3.10 6.26
C VAL A 83 -4.87 3.11 7.63
N LEU A 84 -5.76 4.06 7.86
CA LEU A 84 -6.58 4.10 9.08
C LEU A 84 -8.04 3.82 8.74
N VAL A 85 -8.71 3.00 9.56
CA VAL A 85 -10.14 2.70 9.41
C VAL A 85 -10.88 3.17 10.66
N GLU A 86 -11.66 4.24 10.55
CA GLU A 86 -12.51 4.71 11.64
C GLU A 86 -13.99 4.37 11.41
N GLY A 87 -14.73 4.10 12.48
CA GLY A 87 -16.18 3.92 12.40
C GLY A 87 -16.91 5.26 12.23
N SER A 88 -17.77 5.38 11.21
CA SER A 88 -18.69 6.52 11.12
C SER A 88 -19.92 6.31 12.01
N LYS A 89 -20.53 7.43 12.44
CA LYS A 89 -21.85 7.44 13.09
C LYS A 89 -22.96 6.88 12.17
N ASP A 90 -22.74 6.93 10.87
CA ASP A 90 -23.67 6.42 9.85
C ASP A 90 -23.46 4.92 9.53
N GLY A 91 -22.60 4.23 10.28
CA GLY A 91 -22.35 2.79 10.17
C GLY A 91 -21.38 2.36 9.06
N ALA A 92 -21.10 3.23 8.09
CA ALA A 92 -20.07 2.97 7.08
C ALA A 92 -18.67 3.35 7.61
N PRO A 93 -17.68 2.44 7.58
CA PRO A 93 -16.32 2.78 7.97
C PRO A 93 -15.69 3.77 7.00
N ILE A 94 -14.87 4.66 7.53
CA ILE A 94 -14.17 5.70 6.78
C ILE A 94 -12.69 5.34 6.74
N VAL A 95 -12.12 5.36 5.54
CA VAL A 95 -10.71 5.02 5.30
C VAL A 95 -9.91 6.29 5.06
N TYR A 96 -8.82 6.45 5.78
CA TYR A 96 -7.90 7.58 5.70
C TYR A 96 -6.49 7.10 5.40
N LEU A 97 -5.66 8.01 4.88
CA LEU A 97 -4.22 7.85 4.91
C LEU A 97 -3.61 8.75 5.98
N GLU A 98 -2.68 8.19 6.75
CA GLU A 98 -1.83 8.91 7.68
C GLU A 98 -0.39 8.83 7.18
N SER A 99 0.39 9.92 7.28
CA SER A 99 1.82 9.85 6.95
C SER A 99 2.56 8.95 7.95
N ALA A 100 3.58 8.21 7.50
CA ALA A 100 4.39 7.39 8.40
C ALA A 100 5.03 8.22 9.53
N ASP A 101 5.43 9.46 9.24
CA ASP A 101 5.96 10.39 10.24
C ASP A 101 4.95 10.78 11.32
N ASP A 102 3.66 10.91 10.97
CA ASP A 102 2.61 11.22 11.93
C ASP A 102 2.18 9.97 12.72
N HIS A 103 2.24 8.78 12.09
CA HIS A 103 1.93 7.51 12.74
C HIS A 103 2.83 7.22 13.95
N LEU A 104 4.11 7.63 13.88
CA LEU A 104 5.09 7.46 14.96
C LEU A 104 4.98 8.52 16.08
N LYS A 105 4.22 9.61 15.87
CA LYS A 105 4.11 10.70 16.86
C LYS A 105 3.05 10.39 17.91
N MET A 106 3.50 10.05 19.12
CA MET A 106 2.63 9.97 20.30
C MET A 106 2.06 11.35 20.66
N GLY A 107 0.74 11.52 20.54
CA GLY A 107 0.02 12.75 20.95
C GLY A 107 0.09 13.92 19.96
N GLY A 108 0.56 13.68 18.72
CA GLY A 108 0.57 14.67 17.65
C GLY A 108 -0.80 14.85 16.99
N LYS A 109 -0.99 15.99 16.30
CA LYS A 109 -2.18 16.22 15.47
C LYS A 109 -2.07 15.34 14.22
N ARG A 110 -2.84 14.25 14.20
CA ARG A 110 -2.87 13.29 13.08
C ARG A 110 -3.46 13.97 11.85
N THR A 111 -2.69 14.04 10.76
CA THR A 111 -3.18 14.58 9.48
C THR A 111 -3.72 13.42 8.66
N ALA A 112 -5.00 13.11 8.85
CA ALA A 112 -5.70 12.10 8.08
C ALA A 112 -6.17 12.70 6.76
N GLU A 113 -5.56 12.29 5.65
CA GLU A 113 -5.95 12.74 4.32
C GLU A 113 -6.96 11.78 3.69
N PHE A 114 -7.97 12.36 3.04
CA PHE A 114 -8.84 11.68 2.09
C PHE A 114 -8.27 11.83 0.69
N PRO A 115 -7.45 10.88 0.19
CA PRO A 115 -7.04 10.95 -1.20
C PRO A 115 -8.29 10.77 -2.08
N LYS A 116 -8.58 11.76 -2.94
CA LYS A 116 -9.41 11.53 -4.13
C LYS A 116 -8.63 10.63 -5.08
N TYR A 117 -8.61 9.35 -4.77
CA TYR A 117 -7.78 8.38 -5.46
C TYR A 117 -8.12 8.33 -6.95
N ASN A 118 -7.08 8.45 -7.77
CA ASN A 118 -7.15 8.39 -9.22
C ASN A 118 -6.17 7.33 -9.72
N ALA A 119 -6.68 6.13 -9.99
CA ALA A 119 -5.90 5.00 -10.50
C ALA A 119 -5.14 5.26 -11.82
N ARG A 120 -5.38 6.40 -12.50
CA ARG A 120 -4.64 6.81 -13.70
C ARG A 120 -3.33 7.54 -13.40
N THR A 121 -3.16 8.06 -12.19
CA THR A 121 -2.02 8.89 -11.78
C THR A 121 -1.51 8.52 -10.39
N GLN A 122 -2.18 7.64 -9.66
CA GLN A 122 -1.82 7.27 -8.29
C GLN A 122 -1.81 5.75 -8.14
N ARG A 123 -0.88 5.26 -7.32
CA ARG A 123 -0.72 3.84 -6.98
C ARG A 123 -0.28 3.69 -5.52
N PHE A 124 -0.63 2.54 -4.95
CA PHE A 124 -0.11 2.08 -3.67
C PHE A 124 0.83 0.91 -3.90
N TYR A 125 1.92 0.87 -3.14
CA TYR A 125 2.85 -0.24 -3.09
C TYR A 125 3.11 -0.62 -1.64
N GLU A 126 3.43 -1.88 -1.37
CA GLU A 126 3.98 -2.31 -0.08
C GLU A 126 5.40 -1.73 0.06
N ALA A 127 5.71 -1.08 1.18
CA ALA A 127 6.94 -0.31 1.34
C ALA A 127 8.21 -1.16 1.13
N ASP A 128 8.32 -2.31 1.80
CA ASP A 128 9.50 -3.19 1.69
C ASP A 128 9.75 -3.65 0.25
N ARG A 129 8.69 -3.98 -0.49
CA ARG A 129 8.81 -4.41 -1.88
C ARG A 129 9.12 -3.26 -2.81
N PHE A 130 8.57 -2.08 -2.54
CA PHE A 130 8.89 -0.87 -3.29
C PHE A 130 10.38 -0.54 -3.16
N ASP A 131 10.91 -0.55 -1.94
CA ASP A 131 12.32 -0.28 -1.66
C ASP A 131 13.24 -1.28 -2.35
N ALA A 132 12.94 -2.59 -2.23
CA ALA A 132 13.70 -3.64 -2.91
C ALA A 132 13.69 -3.48 -4.45
N ARG A 133 12.59 -2.96 -5.03
CA ARG A 133 12.51 -2.68 -6.47
C ARG A 133 13.28 -1.42 -6.85
N MET A 134 13.19 -0.36 -6.06
CA MET A 134 13.95 0.88 -6.29
C MET A 134 15.46 0.64 -6.21
N GLU A 135 15.91 -0.23 -5.30
CA GLU A 135 17.31 -0.63 -5.18
C GLU A 135 17.78 -1.48 -6.38
N ALA A 136 16.96 -2.45 -6.79
CA ALA A 136 17.29 -3.33 -7.93
C ALA A 136 17.23 -2.63 -9.30
N HIS A 137 16.50 -1.51 -9.40
CA HIS A 137 16.23 -0.76 -10.63
C HIS A 137 16.54 0.73 -10.44
N PRO A 138 17.82 1.11 -10.35
CA PRO A 138 18.23 2.49 -10.08
C PRO A 138 17.75 3.48 -11.14
N GLU A 139 17.43 3.02 -12.36
CA GLU A 139 16.80 3.84 -13.41
C GLU A 139 15.46 4.44 -12.97
N LEU A 140 14.73 3.80 -12.05
CA LEU A 140 13.49 4.33 -11.49
C LEU A 140 13.73 5.61 -10.70
N MET A 141 14.91 5.75 -10.10
CA MET A 141 15.26 6.95 -9.36
C MET A 141 15.33 8.16 -10.29
N GLU A 142 15.49 8.06 -11.60
CA GLU A 142 15.49 9.26 -12.47
C GLU A 142 14.12 9.96 -12.48
N VAL A 143 13.05 9.18 -12.33
CA VAL A 143 11.66 9.63 -12.45
C VAL A 143 10.98 9.75 -11.09
N VAL A 144 11.34 8.88 -10.13
CA VAL A 144 10.66 8.73 -8.84
C VAL A 144 11.46 9.41 -7.73
N ARG A 145 10.81 10.31 -7.00
CA ARG A 145 11.40 11.08 -5.89
C ARG A 145 10.54 10.95 -4.63
N GLU A 146 11.19 11.00 -3.48
CA GLU A 146 10.48 11.18 -2.21
C GLU A 146 9.98 12.64 -2.13
N GLU A 147 8.78 12.84 -1.59
CA GLU A 147 8.17 14.16 -1.35
C GLU A 147 8.83 14.93 -0.19
#